data_AF-A0A9D2LIH7-F1
#
_entry.id   AF-A0A9D2LIH7-F1
#
_cell.length_a   1.000
_cell.length_b   1.000
_cell.length_c   1.000
_cell.angle_alpha   90.00
_cell.angle_beta   90.00
_cell.angle_gamma   90.00
#
_symmetry.space_group_name_H-M   'P 1'
#
loop_
_entity.id
_entity.type
_entity.pdbx_description
1 polymer ?
#
loop_
_entity_poly.entity_id
_entity_poly.type
_entity_poly.pdbx_seq_one_letter_code
_entity_poly.pdbx_strand_id
1 'polypeptide(L)'
;MNNKAPAGYGLGANGSAIPGNDLNNAILGGFYVFSSSVQNIPRFQSGKVLVMPYSNLQYYTQIAFSALTSEIAFRFCNNGVWGPWEYLNPLLSPGVEYRTAERYNGKPVYAQLVNAGVFPENGPKAVSHGISDIDKIVSANGNLDTVSSLPYVYGSARQDFMVTTTEIYLTSISPAYTSVNAYITIKYTKTTD
;
A
#
# COMPACT_ATOMS: atom_id res chain seq x y z
N MET A 1 -14.69 26.04 -26.19
CA MET A 1 -13.99 25.16 -27.15
C MET A 1 -14.35 23.72 -26.83
N ASN A 2 -14.96 23.00 -27.78
CA ASN A 2 -15.34 21.60 -27.63
C ASN A 2 -14.10 20.72 -27.71
N ASN A 3 -13.61 20.24 -26.57
CA ASN A 3 -12.46 19.34 -26.55
C ASN A 3 -12.91 17.90 -26.87
N LYS A 4 -13.19 17.66 -28.16
CA LYS A 4 -13.56 16.35 -28.68
C LYS A 4 -12.34 15.66 -29.25
N ALA A 5 -12.18 14.39 -28.90
CA ALA A 5 -11.07 13.57 -29.37
C ALA A 5 -11.23 13.14 -30.85
N PRO A 6 -10.17 12.61 -31.52
CA PRO A 6 -10.03 12.60 -32.98
C PRO A 6 -10.96 11.67 -33.78
N ALA A 7 -11.77 10.85 -33.09
CA ALA A 7 -12.92 10.11 -33.63
C ALA A 7 -14.19 10.27 -32.77
N GLY A 8 -14.18 11.24 -31.84
CA GLY A 8 -15.06 11.32 -30.67
C GLY A 8 -14.53 10.56 -29.44
N TYR A 9 -13.43 9.81 -29.53
CA TYR A 9 -12.90 8.99 -28.42
C TYR A 9 -11.47 9.39 -27.99
N GLY A 10 -11.30 9.75 -26.71
CA GLY A 10 -10.02 10.14 -26.08
C GLY A 10 -10.19 11.01 -24.82
N LEU A 11 -9.12 11.16 -24.02
CA LEU A 11 -9.11 11.78 -22.68
C LEU A 11 -9.12 13.32 -22.63
N GLY A 12 -9.69 13.99 -23.64
CA GLY A 12 -10.00 15.42 -23.60
C GLY A 12 -8.86 16.37 -23.17
N ALA A 13 -9.22 17.38 -22.37
CA ALA A 13 -8.37 18.47 -21.86
C ALA A 13 -7.56 18.06 -20.61
N ASN A 14 -6.92 19.03 -19.95
CA ASN A 14 -6.52 18.88 -18.56
C ASN A 14 -7.68 18.35 -17.71
N GLY A 15 -7.37 17.53 -16.69
CA GLY A 15 -8.37 17.04 -15.76
C GLY A 15 -9.08 18.19 -15.03
N SER A 16 -10.36 17.97 -14.70
CA SER A 16 -11.19 18.95 -14.02
C SER A 16 -10.77 19.13 -12.56
N ALA A 17 -11.05 20.31 -11.99
CA ALA A 17 -10.88 20.52 -10.56
C ALA A 17 -11.87 19.67 -9.75
N ILE A 18 -11.48 19.27 -8.54
CA ILE A 18 -12.34 18.51 -7.64
C ILE A 18 -13.49 19.37 -7.12
N PRO A 19 -14.77 18.96 -7.29
CA PRO A 19 -15.91 19.71 -6.80
C PRO A 19 -15.85 19.93 -5.29
N GLY A 20 -15.97 21.18 -4.85
CA GLY A 20 -15.98 21.52 -3.42
C GLY A 20 -14.69 21.16 -2.68
N ASN A 21 -13.57 20.91 -3.37
CA ASN A 21 -12.29 20.53 -2.76
C ASN A 21 -12.37 19.24 -1.90
N ASP A 22 -13.29 18.34 -2.24
CA ASP A 22 -13.45 17.03 -1.63
C ASP A 22 -13.67 15.97 -2.71
N LEU A 23 -12.79 14.96 -2.74
CA LEU A 23 -12.81 13.91 -3.74
C LEU A 23 -14.06 13.02 -3.66
N ASN A 24 -14.79 13.03 -2.54
CA ASN A 24 -16.09 12.37 -2.42
C ASN A 24 -17.17 13.00 -3.31
N ASN A 25 -17.03 14.27 -3.69
CA ASN A 25 -17.98 14.97 -4.55
C ASN A 25 -17.71 14.74 -6.04
N ALA A 26 -16.58 14.12 -6.40
CA ALA A 26 -16.26 13.79 -7.79
C ALA A 26 -16.98 12.51 -8.21
N ILE A 27 -18.24 12.66 -8.64
CA ILE A 27 -19.17 11.58 -8.97
C ILE A 27 -19.54 11.47 -10.46
N LEU A 28 -19.15 12.45 -11.28
CA LEU A 28 -19.40 12.40 -12.72
C LEU A 28 -18.24 11.72 -13.45
N GLY A 29 -18.55 11.02 -14.54
CA GLY A 29 -17.55 10.31 -15.32
C GLY A 29 -16.52 11.26 -15.93
N GLY A 30 -15.23 11.00 -15.69
CA GLY A 30 -14.15 11.80 -16.26
C GLY A 30 -12.85 11.79 -15.46
N PHE A 31 -11.90 12.62 -15.91
CA PHE A 31 -10.62 12.83 -15.25
C PHE A 31 -10.65 14.11 -14.41
N TYR A 32 -10.14 13.99 -13.19
CA TYR A 32 -9.94 15.12 -12.29
C TYR A 32 -8.49 15.17 -11.82
N VAL A 33 -8.07 16.34 -11.33
CA VAL A 33 -6.76 16.57 -10.72
C VAL A 33 -6.93 17.06 -9.29
N PHE A 34 -6.05 16.61 -8.39
CA PHE A 34 -6.10 16.99 -6.98
C PHE A 34 -4.70 17.32 -6.43
N SER A 35 -4.69 18.15 -5.39
CA SER A 35 -3.52 18.53 -4.60
C SER A 35 -3.74 18.15 -3.13
N SER A 36 -2.75 18.43 -2.28
CA SER A 36 -2.77 18.07 -0.86
C SER A 36 -3.86 18.78 -0.05
N SER A 37 -4.43 19.85 -0.60
CA SER A 37 -5.54 20.57 0.03
C SER A 37 -6.90 19.88 -0.13
N VAL A 38 -7.04 18.94 -1.08
CA VAL A 38 -8.30 18.24 -1.36
C VAL A 38 -8.56 17.19 -0.28
N GLN A 39 -9.79 17.12 0.22
CA GLN A 39 -10.19 16.11 1.20
C GLN A 39 -10.45 14.74 0.56
N ASN A 40 -10.37 13.68 1.38
CA ASN A 40 -10.66 12.29 0.98
C ASN A 40 -9.79 11.74 -0.17
N ILE A 41 -8.59 12.30 -0.33
CA ILE A 41 -7.58 11.86 -1.28
C ILE A 41 -6.80 10.63 -0.79
N PRO A 42 -6.20 9.84 -1.69
CA PRO A 42 -5.24 8.82 -1.29
C PRO A 42 -3.98 9.46 -0.68
N ARG A 43 -3.19 8.62 0.01
CA ARG A 43 -2.05 9.04 0.85
C ARG A 43 -0.96 9.80 0.10
N PHE A 44 -0.80 9.60 -1.21
CA PHE A 44 0.22 10.29 -2.02
C PHE A 44 -0.10 11.77 -2.30
N GLN A 45 -1.19 12.30 -1.73
CA GLN A 45 -1.50 13.72 -1.53
C GLN A 45 -1.66 14.58 -2.80
N SER A 46 -1.26 14.14 -3.98
CA SER A 46 -1.48 14.87 -5.23
C SER A 46 -1.50 13.93 -6.42
N GLY A 47 -2.31 14.22 -7.43
CA GLY A 47 -2.47 13.28 -8.52
C GLY A 47 -3.61 13.57 -9.48
N LYS A 48 -3.95 12.51 -10.22
CA LYS A 48 -5.05 12.45 -11.17
C LYS A 48 -5.99 11.35 -10.72
N VAL A 49 -7.28 11.50 -10.97
CA VAL A 49 -8.27 10.48 -10.65
C VAL A 49 -9.25 10.30 -11.80
N LEU A 50 -9.40 9.05 -12.23
CA LEU A 50 -10.47 8.63 -13.13
C LEU A 50 -11.68 8.27 -12.27
N VAL A 51 -12.79 8.97 -12.49
CA VAL A 51 -14.09 8.68 -11.88
C VAL A 51 -14.95 7.94 -12.90
N MET A 52 -15.48 6.79 -12.50
CA MET A 52 -16.36 5.94 -13.29
C MET A 52 -17.65 5.71 -12.50
N PRO A 53 -18.69 6.53 -12.71
CA PRO A 53 -20.02 6.24 -12.16
C PRO A 53 -20.61 5.01 -12.83
N TYR A 54 -21.38 4.26 -12.05
CA TYR A 54 -22.29 3.25 -12.58
C TYR A 54 -23.60 3.91 -13.09
N SER A 55 -24.59 3.10 -13.47
CA SER A 55 -25.85 3.56 -14.06
C SER A 55 -26.76 4.32 -13.09
N ASN A 56 -26.64 4.05 -11.78
CA ASN A 56 -27.29 4.79 -10.70
C ASN A 56 -26.25 5.67 -9.99
N LEU A 57 -26.65 6.88 -9.59
CA LEU A 57 -25.80 7.85 -8.90
C LEU A 57 -25.56 7.46 -7.43
N GLN A 58 -25.15 6.22 -7.20
CA GLN A 58 -24.92 5.62 -5.88
C GLN A 58 -23.73 4.66 -5.88
N TYR A 59 -23.24 4.26 -7.05
CA TYR A 59 -22.10 3.37 -7.18
C TYR A 59 -21.05 4.01 -8.08
N TYR A 60 -19.83 4.13 -7.57
CA TYR A 60 -18.75 4.85 -8.23
C TYR A 60 -17.44 4.12 -8.02
N THR A 61 -16.64 4.04 -9.06
CA THR A 61 -15.24 3.61 -8.96
C THR A 61 -14.34 4.82 -9.17
N GLN A 62 -13.38 5.01 -8.27
CA GLN A 62 -12.31 5.98 -8.47
C GLN A 62 -10.98 5.23 -8.57
N ILE A 63 -10.19 5.55 -9.60
CA ILE A 63 -8.81 5.10 -9.75
C ILE A 63 -7.91 6.33 -9.75
N ALA A 64 -7.07 6.45 -8.73
CA ALA A 64 -6.16 7.56 -8.53
C ALA A 64 -4.72 7.15 -8.87
N PHE A 65 -4.03 8.05 -9.56
CA PHE A 65 -2.64 7.96 -9.97
C PHE A 65 -1.86 9.10 -9.31
N SER A 66 -0.75 8.77 -8.67
CA SER A 66 0.13 9.77 -8.07
C SER A 66 0.71 10.72 -9.12
N ALA A 67 0.90 11.98 -8.73
CA ALA A 67 1.54 12.98 -9.58
C ALA A 67 3.05 12.77 -9.73
N LEU A 68 3.69 12.19 -8.71
CA LEU A 68 5.16 12.17 -8.57
C LEU A 68 5.75 10.76 -8.43
N THR A 69 4.92 9.77 -8.11
CA THR A 69 5.33 8.39 -7.86
C THR A 69 4.52 7.45 -8.75
N SER A 70 4.90 6.17 -8.79
CA SER A 70 4.14 5.14 -9.51
C SER A 70 2.99 4.54 -8.70
N GLU A 71 2.56 5.23 -7.63
CA GLU A 71 1.46 4.76 -6.79
C GLU A 71 0.12 4.82 -7.52
N ILE A 72 -0.64 3.74 -7.38
CA ILE A 72 -1.99 3.59 -7.90
C ILE A 72 -2.87 3.11 -6.76
N ALA A 73 -3.97 3.82 -6.52
CA ALA A 73 -4.98 3.45 -5.55
C ALA A 73 -6.36 3.48 -6.17
N PHE A 74 -7.25 2.63 -5.68
CA PHE A 74 -8.65 2.62 -6.08
C PHE A 74 -9.55 2.61 -4.87
N ARG A 75 -10.78 3.09 -5.03
CA ARG A 75 -11.83 2.96 -4.04
C ARG A 75 -13.18 2.87 -4.72
N PHE A 76 -14.13 2.35 -3.97
CA PHE A 76 -15.49 2.14 -4.42
C PHE A 76 -16.43 2.90 -3.51
N CYS A 77 -17.43 3.54 -4.09
CA CYS A 77 -18.62 3.96 -3.38
C CYS A 77 -19.70 2.93 -3.62
N ASN A 78 -20.29 2.40 -2.55
CA ASN A 78 -21.40 1.46 -2.63
C ASN A 78 -22.59 2.06 -1.89
N ASN A 79 -23.71 2.21 -2.60
CA ASN A 79 -24.94 2.80 -2.05
C ASN A 79 -24.71 4.20 -1.42
N GLY A 80 -23.91 5.05 -2.07
CA GLY A 80 -23.60 6.40 -1.59
C GLY A 80 -22.55 6.47 -0.47
N VAL A 81 -22.01 5.33 -0.02
CA VAL A 81 -20.98 5.27 1.02
C VAL A 81 -19.61 4.97 0.39
N TRP A 82 -18.68 5.91 0.53
CA TRP A 82 -17.29 5.73 0.08
C TRP A 82 -16.56 4.74 0.99
N GLY A 83 -16.01 3.69 0.38
CA GLY A 83 -15.05 2.80 1.02
C GLY A 83 -13.64 3.38 1.10
N PRO A 84 -12.73 2.69 1.82
CA PRO A 84 -11.34 3.12 1.94
C PRO A 84 -10.59 3.04 0.60
N TRP A 85 -9.48 3.76 0.51
CA TRP A 85 -8.52 3.59 -0.57
C TRP A 85 -7.75 2.28 -0.43
N GLU A 86 -7.66 1.54 -1.53
CA GLU A 86 -6.92 0.29 -1.66
C GLU A 86 -5.79 0.47 -2.68
N TYR A 87 -4.56 0.13 -2.29
CA TYR A 87 -3.36 0.40 -3.09
C TYR A 87 -2.98 -0.83 -3.92
N LEU A 88 -2.89 -0.64 -5.24
CA LEU A 88 -2.37 -1.65 -6.16
C LEU A 88 -0.83 -1.69 -6.11
N ASN A 89 -0.22 -0.51 -6.04
CA ASN A 89 1.23 -0.35 -6.01
C ASN A 89 1.60 0.68 -4.94
N PRO A 90 1.54 0.33 -3.64
CA PRO A 90 1.90 1.26 -2.56
C PRO A 90 3.40 1.54 -2.56
N LEU A 91 3.80 2.79 -2.27
CA LEU A 91 5.20 3.12 -2.01
C LEU A 91 5.56 2.74 -0.56
N LEU A 92 5.91 1.47 -0.36
CA LEU A 92 6.22 0.94 0.97
C LEU A 92 7.31 1.77 1.67
N SER A 93 6.97 2.27 2.86
CA SER A 93 7.85 3.07 3.71
C SER A 93 7.77 2.53 5.14
N PRO A 94 8.88 2.56 5.92
CA PRO A 94 8.87 2.02 7.28
C PRO A 94 7.78 2.65 8.15
N GLY A 95 7.00 1.81 8.84
CA GLY A 95 5.97 2.26 9.78
C GLY A 95 4.65 2.71 9.13
N VAL A 96 4.52 2.63 7.81
CA VAL A 96 3.29 2.99 7.11
C VAL A 96 2.49 1.75 6.74
N GLU A 97 1.25 1.70 7.20
CA GLU A 97 0.28 0.68 6.84
C GLU A 97 -0.50 1.07 5.58
N TYR A 98 -0.60 0.16 4.62
CA TYR A 98 -1.40 0.30 3.40
C TYR A 98 -2.43 -0.82 3.31
N ARG A 99 -3.72 -0.48 3.17
CA ARG A 99 -4.75 -1.43 2.73
C ARG A 99 -4.53 -1.70 1.25
N THR A 100 -4.26 -2.93 0.85
CA THR A 100 -3.91 -3.24 -0.54
C THR A 100 -5.10 -3.75 -1.34
N ALA A 101 -4.91 -3.81 -2.65
CA ALA A 101 -5.78 -4.47 -3.61
C ALA A 101 -5.94 -5.99 -3.37
N GLU A 102 -4.99 -6.61 -2.67
CA GLU A 102 -4.94 -8.05 -2.48
C GLU A 102 -6.00 -8.51 -1.49
N ARG A 103 -6.47 -9.76 -1.70
CA ARG A 103 -7.40 -10.44 -0.81
C ARG A 103 -6.83 -11.77 -0.35
N TYR A 104 -7.03 -12.09 0.93
CA TYR A 104 -6.74 -13.41 1.49
C TYR A 104 -8.03 -13.95 2.11
N ASN A 105 -8.57 -15.02 1.53
CA ASN A 105 -9.86 -15.59 1.92
C ASN A 105 -11.01 -14.54 1.94
N GLY A 106 -11.04 -13.67 0.93
CA GLY A 106 -12.04 -12.60 0.81
C GLY A 106 -11.77 -11.35 1.67
N LYS A 107 -10.86 -11.42 2.66
CA LYS A 107 -10.49 -10.26 3.48
C LYS A 107 -9.41 -9.41 2.80
N PRO A 108 -9.42 -8.07 2.96
CA PRO A 108 -8.34 -7.18 2.53
C PRO A 108 -7.01 -7.57 3.18
N VAL A 109 -5.96 -7.54 2.37
CA VAL A 109 -4.58 -7.67 2.84
C VAL A 109 -4.01 -6.27 3.06
N TYR A 110 -3.45 -6.04 4.24
CA TYR A 110 -2.67 -4.89 4.62
C TYR A 110 -1.19 -5.19 4.42
N ALA A 111 -0.41 -4.18 4.04
CA ALA A 111 1.04 -4.28 3.88
C ALA A 111 1.75 -3.17 4.66
N GLN A 112 2.81 -3.53 5.38
CA GLN A 112 3.67 -2.58 6.08
C GLN A 112 5.12 -3.02 6.02
N LEU A 113 6.00 -2.07 5.70
CA LEU A 113 7.45 -2.24 5.85
C LEU A 113 7.83 -1.93 7.29
N VAL A 114 8.58 -2.82 7.93
CA VAL A 114 9.05 -2.66 9.31
C VAL A 114 10.57 -2.66 9.30
N ASN A 115 11.19 -1.62 9.87
CA ASN A 115 12.60 -1.65 10.20
C ASN A 115 12.77 -2.44 11.51
N ALA A 116 13.33 -3.65 11.42
CA ALA A 116 13.59 -4.53 12.56
C ALA A 116 14.92 -4.21 13.28
N GLY A 117 15.59 -3.12 12.87
CA GLY A 117 16.88 -2.68 13.37
C GLY A 117 18.01 -3.66 13.04
N VAL A 118 19.13 -3.51 13.75
CA VAL A 118 20.35 -4.28 13.52
C VAL A 118 20.08 -5.78 13.64
N PHE A 119 20.47 -6.55 12.62
CA PHE A 119 20.33 -8.00 12.57
C PHE A 119 21.23 -8.67 13.64
N PRO A 120 20.77 -9.74 14.31
CA PRO A 120 21.57 -10.39 15.34
C PRO A 120 22.82 -11.04 14.76
N GLU A 121 23.94 -10.93 15.48
CA GLU A 121 25.19 -11.59 15.09
C GLU A 121 25.07 -13.12 15.19
N ASN A 122 24.50 -13.59 16.31
CA ASN A 122 24.27 -15.01 16.59
C ASN A 122 23.02 -15.18 17.45
N GLY A 123 22.23 -16.21 17.16
CA GLY A 123 21.03 -16.56 17.90
C GLY A 123 19.81 -15.71 17.53
N PRO A 124 18.70 -15.87 18.29
CA PRO A 124 17.46 -15.18 18.02
C PRO A 124 17.42 -13.76 18.61
N LYS A 125 16.76 -12.83 17.92
CA LYS A 125 16.38 -11.49 18.41
C LYS A 125 14.91 -11.24 18.12
N ALA A 126 14.13 -10.95 19.16
CA ALA A 126 12.75 -10.51 19.03
C ALA A 126 12.66 -8.99 18.86
N VAL A 127 11.78 -8.53 17.97
CA VAL A 127 11.52 -7.12 17.69
C VAL A 127 10.02 -6.91 17.58
N SER A 128 9.46 -6.05 18.43
CA SER A 128 8.05 -5.66 18.30
C SER A 128 7.84 -4.82 17.04
N HIS A 129 6.86 -5.18 16.22
CA HIS A 129 6.52 -4.44 15.00
C HIS A 129 5.43 -3.38 15.22
N GLY A 130 4.76 -3.37 16.38
CA GLY A 130 3.77 -2.36 16.76
C GLY A 130 2.48 -2.34 15.91
N ILE A 131 2.17 -3.42 15.20
CA ILE A 131 0.95 -3.53 14.38
C ILE A 131 -0.12 -4.17 15.24
N SER A 132 -1.29 -3.56 15.31
CA SER A 132 -2.43 -4.07 16.08
C SER A 132 -3.39 -4.88 15.20
N ASP A 133 -4.23 -5.68 15.86
CA ASP A 133 -5.43 -6.29 15.27
C ASP A 133 -5.15 -7.24 14.10
N ILE A 134 -3.98 -7.87 14.07
CA ILE A 134 -3.62 -8.90 13.08
C ILE A 134 -4.46 -10.15 13.33
N ASP A 135 -5.21 -10.58 12.32
CA ASP A 135 -5.90 -11.88 12.28
C ASP A 135 -5.00 -12.98 11.73
N LYS A 136 -4.37 -12.70 10.58
CA LYS A 136 -3.51 -13.67 9.88
C LYS A 136 -2.33 -12.99 9.21
N ILE A 137 -1.12 -13.50 9.45
CA ILE A 137 0.04 -13.23 8.59
C ILE A 137 -0.14 -13.99 7.29
N VAL A 138 -0.24 -13.26 6.18
CA VAL A 138 -0.48 -13.79 4.82
C VAL A 138 0.85 -14.12 4.15
N SER A 139 1.82 -13.21 4.23
CA SER A 139 3.19 -13.44 3.78
C SER A 139 4.12 -12.42 4.42
N ALA A 140 5.42 -12.69 4.38
CA ALA A 140 6.42 -11.71 4.75
C ALA A 140 7.68 -11.89 3.89
N ASN A 141 8.38 -10.79 3.62
CA ASN A 141 9.63 -10.78 2.86
C ASN A 141 10.65 -9.96 3.64
N GLY A 142 11.87 -10.48 3.82
CA GLY A 142 12.93 -9.79 4.54
C GLY A 142 14.05 -9.36 3.60
N ASN A 143 14.64 -8.21 3.89
CA ASN A 143 15.85 -7.71 3.23
C ASN A 143 16.80 -7.16 4.29
N LEU A 144 18.08 -7.18 3.99
CA LEU A 144 19.08 -6.44 4.77
C LEU A 144 19.36 -5.10 4.06
N ASP A 145 19.98 -4.14 4.76
CA ASP A 145 20.56 -2.91 4.17
C ASP A 145 21.71 -3.20 3.17
N THR A 146 21.92 -4.47 2.81
CA THR A 146 22.87 -4.95 1.81
C THR A 146 22.13 -5.48 0.58
N VAL A 147 22.84 -6.04 -0.38
CA VAL A 147 22.25 -6.67 -1.58
C VAL A 147 21.67 -8.08 -1.31
N SER A 148 21.31 -8.39 -0.07
CA SER A 148 20.87 -9.73 0.35
C SER A 148 19.42 -9.73 0.86
N SER A 149 18.64 -10.70 0.39
CA SER A 149 17.30 -10.99 0.90
C SER A 149 17.34 -12.04 2.01
N LEU A 150 16.29 -12.08 2.82
CA LEU A 150 16.03 -13.13 3.80
C LEU A 150 14.84 -14.00 3.33
N PRO A 151 14.84 -15.32 3.62
CA PRO A 151 15.92 -16.06 4.27
C PRO A 151 17.14 -16.25 3.36
N TYR A 152 18.31 -16.45 3.97
CA TYR A 152 19.57 -16.70 3.29
C TYR A 152 20.30 -17.93 3.85
N VAL A 153 20.84 -18.74 2.95
CA VAL A 153 21.60 -19.95 3.26
C VAL A 153 22.85 -20.01 2.38
N TYR A 154 24.03 -20.04 3.00
CA TYR A 154 25.30 -20.16 2.28
C TYR A 154 26.37 -20.87 3.11
N GLY A 155 26.85 -22.02 2.61
CA GLY A 155 27.74 -22.87 3.40
C GLY A 155 27.07 -23.29 4.71
N SER A 156 27.68 -22.98 5.86
CA SER A 156 27.11 -23.17 7.20
C SER A 156 26.25 -21.99 7.68
N ALA A 157 26.24 -20.87 6.95
CA ALA A 157 25.46 -19.68 7.28
C ALA A 157 23.97 -19.91 7.12
N ARG A 158 23.19 -19.53 8.13
CA ARG A 158 21.73 -19.51 8.08
C ARG A 158 21.23 -18.20 8.66
N GLN A 159 20.44 -17.47 7.91
CA GLN A 159 19.81 -16.24 8.36
C GLN A 159 18.34 -16.28 7.97
N ASP A 160 17.48 -16.12 8.96
CA ASP A 160 16.07 -16.33 8.80
C ASP A 160 15.28 -15.35 9.66
N PHE A 161 13.99 -15.27 9.39
CA PHE A 161 13.06 -14.53 10.20
C PHE A 161 11.71 -15.26 10.29
N MET A 162 11.02 -15.04 11.40
CA MET A 162 9.63 -15.44 11.58
C MET A 162 8.82 -14.24 12.03
N VAL A 163 7.64 -14.07 11.45
CA VAL A 163 6.70 -13.02 11.85
C VAL A 163 5.53 -13.65 12.59
N THR A 164 5.24 -13.12 13.77
CA THR A 164 4.06 -13.44 14.56
C THR A 164 3.09 -12.27 14.53
N THR A 165 1.99 -12.33 15.30
CA THR A 165 1.03 -11.22 15.38
C THR A 165 1.55 -10.02 16.19
N THR A 166 2.66 -10.17 16.91
CA THR A 166 3.22 -9.12 17.79
C THR A 166 4.68 -8.81 17.52
N GLU A 167 5.44 -9.80 17.07
CA GLU A 167 6.90 -9.74 17.00
C GLU A 167 7.46 -10.33 15.70
N ILE A 168 8.60 -9.80 15.30
CA ILE A 168 9.52 -10.36 14.32
C ILE A 168 10.66 -11.03 15.09
N TYR A 169 10.91 -12.30 14.82
CA TYR A 169 12.04 -13.05 15.32
C TYR A 169 13.10 -13.15 14.23
N LEU A 170 14.23 -12.48 14.39
CA LEU A 170 15.39 -12.59 13.50
C LEU A 170 16.33 -13.67 14.05
N THR A 171 16.87 -14.54 13.21
CA THR A 171 17.78 -15.62 13.64
C THR A 171 19.02 -15.68 12.75
N SER A 172 20.19 -15.80 13.37
CA SER A 172 21.48 -15.96 12.68
C SER A 172 22.25 -17.17 13.21
N ILE A 173 22.82 -17.95 12.29
CA ILE A 173 23.85 -18.96 12.52
C ILE A 173 25.02 -18.62 11.59
N SER A 174 26.18 -18.29 12.19
CA SER A 174 27.50 -17.99 11.61
C SER A 174 27.68 -18.06 10.07
N PRO A 175 28.22 -17.02 9.40
CA PRO A 175 28.84 -15.81 9.96
C PRO A 175 27.83 -14.67 10.19
N ALA A 176 28.16 -13.84 11.18
CA ALA A 176 27.39 -12.67 11.57
C ALA A 176 27.52 -11.55 10.53
N TYR A 177 26.39 -10.95 10.12
CA TYR A 177 26.43 -9.56 9.68
C TYR A 177 26.43 -8.69 10.94
N THR A 178 27.55 -8.06 11.23
CA THR A 178 27.58 -7.00 12.23
C THR A 178 27.11 -5.70 11.55
N SER A 179 26.29 -4.90 12.23
CA SER A 179 25.87 -3.54 11.81
C SER A 179 24.91 -3.35 10.62
N VAL A 180 24.26 -4.39 10.09
CA VAL A 180 23.23 -4.25 9.03
C VAL A 180 21.82 -4.26 9.62
N ASN A 181 20.92 -3.38 9.16
CA ASN A 181 19.52 -3.48 9.57
C ASN A 181 18.77 -4.50 8.71
N ALA A 182 17.74 -5.11 9.31
CA ALA A 182 16.74 -5.88 8.57
C ALA A 182 15.46 -5.08 8.37
N TYR A 183 14.88 -5.22 7.19
CA TYR A 183 13.58 -4.67 6.83
C TYR A 183 12.66 -5.81 6.43
N ILE A 184 11.54 -5.93 7.13
CA ILE A 184 10.54 -6.96 6.88
C ILE A 184 9.28 -6.29 6.35
N THR A 185 8.91 -6.62 5.12
CA THR A 185 7.56 -6.33 4.61
C THR A 185 6.63 -7.40 5.13
N ILE A 186 5.64 -7.02 5.93
CA ILE A 186 4.61 -7.92 6.45
C ILE A 186 3.32 -7.67 5.70
N LYS A 187 2.73 -8.73 5.15
CA LYS A 187 1.37 -8.74 4.59
C LYS A 187 0.45 -9.54 5.50
N TYR A 188 -0.69 -8.96 5.87
CA TYR A 188 -1.58 -9.55 6.86
C TYR A 188 -3.04 -9.14 6.65
N THR A 189 -3.97 -9.87 7.26
CA THR A 189 -5.39 -9.46 7.37
C THR A 189 -5.66 -8.96 8.78
N LYS A 190 -6.68 -8.10 8.93
CA LYS A 190 -7.14 -7.62 10.23
C LYS A 190 -8.32 -8.41 10.77
N THR A 191 -8.50 -8.37 12.09
CA THR A 191 -9.66 -8.99 12.77
C THR A 191 -10.97 -8.32 12.35
N THR A 192 -10.92 -7.02 12.03
CA THR A 192 -12.03 -6.20 11.58
C THR A 192 -11.58 -5.20 10.52
N ASP A 193 -12.48 -4.85 9.61
CA ASP A 193 -12.29 -3.87 8.53
C ASP A 193 -13.34 -2.76 8.55
#